data_AF-A0A957USQ9-F1
#
_entry.id   AF-A0A957USQ9-F1
#
_cell.length_a   1.000
_cell.length_b   1.000
_cell.length_c   1.000
_cell.angle_alpha   90.00
_cell.angle_beta   90.00
_cell.angle_gamma   90.00
#
_symmetry.space_group_name_H-M   'P 1'
#
loop_
_entity.id
_entity.type
_entity.pdbx_description
1 polymer ?
#
loop_
_entity_poly.entity_id
_entity_poly.type
_entity_poly.pdbx_seq_one_letter_code
_entity_poly.pdbx_strand_id
1 'polypeptide(L)'
;MNIKRTTLLLLSILLLAAGLRFYQVTQPFTDAFSWRQVSVAMMAENYYRTNWNILYPEVNWSGPGPNYQGREFQTVSYIAALLFAAIGQYDWIGRTIT
;
A
#
# COMPACT_ATOMS: atom_id res chain seq x y z
N MET A 1 -12.46 -1.06 -35.92
CA MET A 1 -13.07 -0.71 -34.61
C MET A 1 -13.05 0.80 -34.48
N ASN A 2 -14.18 1.50 -34.67
CA ASN A 2 -14.23 2.97 -34.60
C ASN A 2 -14.26 3.42 -33.13
N ILE A 3 -13.12 3.94 -32.65
CA ILE A 3 -13.02 4.52 -31.31
C ILE A 3 -13.79 5.84 -31.32
N LYS A 4 -14.82 5.95 -30.47
CA LYS A 4 -15.59 7.18 -30.33
C LYS A 4 -14.73 8.27 -29.69
N ARG A 5 -14.90 9.53 -30.11
CA ARG A 5 -14.16 10.68 -29.56
C ARG A 5 -14.26 10.78 -28.03
N THR A 6 -15.41 10.41 -27.47
CA THR A 6 -15.62 10.34 -26.02
C THR A 6 -14.74 9.29 -25.34
N THR A 7 -14.54 8.13 -25.97
CA THR A 7 -13.65 7.08 -25.48
C THR A 7 -12.20 7.56 -25.47
N LEU A 8 -11.78 8.28 -26.51
CA LEU A 8 -10.44 8.87 -26.56
C LEU A 8 -10.24 9.90 -25.44
N LEU A 9 -11.22 10.78 -25.22
CA LEU A 9 -11.20 11.77 -24.14
C LEU A 9 -11.12 11.11 -22.75
N LEU A 10 -11.94 10.09 -22.50
CA LEU A 10 -11.90 9.32 -21.26
C LEU A 10 -10.53 8.65 -21.05
N LEU A 11 -9.99 8.01 -22.09
CA LEU A 11 -8.66 7.40 -22.01
C LEU A 11 -7.59 8.44 -21.68
N SER A 12 -7.61 9.60 -22.32
CA SER A 12 -6.64 10.67 -22.01
C SER A 12 -6.75 11.17 -20.57
N ILE A 13 -7.97 11.30 -20.02
CA ILE A 13 -8.19 11.70 -18.62
C ILE A 13 -7.65 10.63 -17.67
N LEU A 14 -7.94 9.35 -17.93
CA LEU A 14 -7.47 8.25 -17.09
C LEU A 14 -5.94 8.10 -17.12
N LEU A 15 -5.32 8.26 -18.29
CA LEU A 15 -3.87 8.22 -18.42
C LEU A 15 -3.20 9.40 -17.71
N LEU A 16 -3.75 10.60 -17.82
CA LEU A 16 -3.25 11.77 -17.11
C LEU A 16 -3.39 11.62 -15.60
N ALA A 17 -4.54 11.13 -15.12
CA ALA A 17 -4.76 10.83 -13.71
C ALA A 17 -3.79 9.75 -13.18
N ALA A 18 -3.55 8.70 -13.96
CA ALA A 18 -2.59 7.66 -13.62
C ALA A 18 -1.15 8.21 -13.53
N GLY A 19 -0.73 9.00 -14.52
CA GLY A 19 0.60 9.62 -14.53
C GLY A 19 0.84 10.53 -13.33
N LEU A 20 -0.15 11.35 -12.97
CA LEU A 20 -0.07 12.21 -11.78
C LEU A 20 -0.04 11.39 -10.47
N ARG A 21 -0.78 10.27 -10.40
CA ARG A 21 -0.79 9.41 -9.20
C ARG A 21 0.56 8.74 -8.95
N PHE A 22 1.29 8.37 -10.00
CA PHE A 22 2.58 7.68 -9.86
C PHE A 22 3.80 8.62 -9.75
N TYR A 23 3.62 9.93 -9.90
CA TYR A 23 4.72 10.91 -9.92
C TYR A 23 5.63 10.86 -8.67
N GLN A 24 5.08 10.52 -7.50
CA GLN A 24 5.82 10.46 -6.21
C GLN A 24 5.77 9.09 -5.53
N VAL A 25 5.52 8.02 -6.29
CA VAL A 25 5.37 6.67 -5.71
C VAL A 25 6.63 6.15 -5.03
N THR A 26 7.80 6.72 -5.32
CA THR A 26 9.08 6.33 -4.72
C THR A 26 9.52 7.19 -3.54
N GLN A 27 8.74 8.21 -3.15
CA GLN A 27 9.12 9.02 -1.99
C GLN A 27 9.03 8.20 -0.70
N PRO A 28 9.99 8.32 0.24
CA PRO A 28 9.90 7.64 1.52
C PRO A 28 8.69 8.15 2.31
N PHE A 29 8.17 7.35 3.25
CA PHE A 29 7.03 7.74 4.09
C PHE A 29 7.42 8.70 5.22
N THR A 30 7.96 9.86 4.85
CA THR A 30 8.41 10.91 5.79
C THR A 30 7.45 12.08 5.89
N ASP A 31 6.32 12.03 5.18
CA ASP A 31 5.34 13.11 5.12
C ASP A 31 4.52 13.17 6.42
N ALA A 32 4.13 14.38 6.85
CA ALA A 32 3.39 14.58 8.11
C ALA A 32 2.06 13.79 8.19
N PHE A 33 1.44 13.51 7.03
CA PHE A 33 0.18 12.77 6.93
C PHE A 33 0.36 11.29 6.55
N SER A 34 1.60 10.80 6.49
CA SER A 34 1.90 9.42 6.08
C SER A 34 1.61 8.37 7.16
N TRP A 35 1.25 8.77 8.39
CA TRP A 35 1.06 7.85 9.53
C TRP A 35 0.16 6.64 9.23
N ARG A 36 -0.88 6.83 8.41
CA ARG A 36 -1.78 5.74 7.99
C ARG A 36 -1.09 4.81 6.99
N GLN A 37 -0.39 5.36 6.01
CA GLN A 37 0.37 4.58 5.01
C GLN A 37 1.52 3.81 5.68
N VAL A 38 2.23 4.47 6.61
CA VAL A 38 3.28 3.85 7.43
C VAL A 38 2.71 2.70 8.26
N SER A 39 1.53 2.87 8.86
CA SER A 39 0.88 1.79 9.62
C SER A 39 0.61 0.57 8.73
N VAL A 40 0.10 0.78 7.50
CA VAL A 40 -0.15 -0.30 6.53
C VAL A 40 1.15 -0.99 6.13
N ALA A 41 2.20 -0.22 5.86
CA ALA A 41 3.51 -0.77 5.50
C ALA A 41 4.13 -1.61 6.64
N MET A 42 4.04 -1.14 7.90
CA MET A 42 4.50 -1.88 9.08
C MET A 42 3.73 -3.19 9.26
N MET A 43 2.40 -3.16 9.12
CA MET A 43 1.57 -4.37 9.22
C MET A 43 1.89 -5.36 8.10
N ALA A 44 2.05 -4.88 6.86
CA ALA A 44 2.44 -5.71 5.73
C ALA A 44 3.82 -6.35 5.94
N GLU A 45 4.78 -5.60 6.47
CA GLU A 45 6.10 -6.10 6.83
C GLU A 45 6.02 -7.19 7.91
N ASN A 46 5.23 -6.98 8.96
CA ASN A 46 5.07 -7.98 10.03
C ASN A 46 4.35 -9.24 9.55
N TYR A 47 3.37 -9.11 8.65
CA TYR A 47 2.76 -10.27 8.00
C TYR A 47 3.79 -11.07 7.20
N TYR A 48 4.62 -10.38 6.43
CA TYR A 48 5.64 -10.98 5.58
C TYR A 48 6.78 -11.62 6.38
N ARG A 49 7.25 -10.98 7.46
CA ARG A 49 8.46 -11.38 8.21
C ARG A 49 8.18 -12.23 9.46
N THR A 50 7.04 -12.04 10.11
CA THR A 50 6.81 -12.55 11.47
C THR A 50 5.67 -13.55 11.51
N ASN A 51 4.45 -13.14 11.13
CA ASN A 51 3.25 -13.97 11.27
C ASN A 51 2.17 -13.61 10.26
N TRP A 52 1.69 -14.58 9.47
CA TRP A 52 0.65 -14.39 8.45
C TRP A 52 -0.79 -14.40 8.98
N ASN A 53 -1.00 -14.39 10.31
CA ASN A 53 -2.34 -14.41 10.86
C ASN A 53 -3.03 -13.04 10.72
N ILE A 54 -3.91 -12.90 9.73
CA ILE A 54 -4.64 -11.65 9.44
C ILE A 54 -5.45 -11.11 10.62
N LEU A 55 -5.83 -11.95 11.59
CA LEU A 55 -6.58 -11.53 12.78
C LEU A 55 -5.71 -10.82 13.82
N TYR A 56 -4.39 -10.87 13.67
CA TYR A 56 -3.42 -10.33 14.60
C TYR A 56 -2.42 -9.41 13.88
N PRO A 57 -2.88 -8.27 13.31
CA PRO A 57 -1.99 -7.29 12.67
C PRO A 57 -1.07 -6.59 13.68
N GLU A 58 0.22 -6.48 13.35
CA GLU A 58 1.24 -5.88 14.22
C GLU A 58 1.90 -4.64 13.63
N VAL A 59 2.33 -3.68 14.46
CA VAL A 59 3.07 -2.46 14.05
C VAL A 59 4.38 -2.28 14.82
N ASN A 60 5.31 -1.47 14.31
CA ASN A 60 6.69 -1.46 14.83
C ASN A 60 7.00 -0.37 15.89
N TRP A 61 6.05 0.52 16.18
CA TRP A 61 6.31 1.73 17.00
C TRP A 61 6.10 1.59 18.52
N SER A 62 5.63 0.44 19.02
CA SER A 62 5.23 0.25 20.43
C SER A 62 6.28 -0.48 21.29
N GLY A 63 7.48 -0.73 20.75
CA GLY A 63 8.57 -1.40 21.46
C GLY A 63 8.58 -2.93 21.30
N PRO A 64 9.31 -3.66 22.15
CA PRO A 64 9.47 -5.12 22.04
C PRO A 64 8.19 -5.87 22.44
N GLY A 65 7.67 -6.69 21.54
CA GLY A 65 6.50 -7.53 21.76
C GLY A 65 5.61 -7.58 20.52
N PRO A 66 4.60 -8.47 20.50
CA PRO A 66 3.58 -8.38 19.47
C PRO A 66 2.75 -7.13 19.70
N ASN A 67 2.86 -6.18 18.78
CA ASN A 67 2.23 -4.87 18.89
C ASN A 67 0.92 -4.89 18.11
N TYR A 68 -0.04 -5.68 18.59
CA TYR A 68 -1.30 -5.87 17.90
C TYR A 68 -2.11 -4.59 17.81
N GLN A 69 -2.69 -4.34 16.63
CA GLN A 69 -3.57 -3.20 16.40
C GLN A 69 -5.00 -3.61 16.06
N GLY A 70 -5.91 -3.36 17.00
CA GLY A 70 -7.35 -3.40 16.75
C GLY A 70 -7.82 -2.20 15.92
N ARG A 71 -7.60 -2.23 14.61
CA ARG A 71 -8.17 -1.29 13.63
C ARG A 71 -9.19 -2.00 12.75
N GLU A 72 -9.59 -1.35 11.64
CA GLU A 72 -10.31 -1.98 10.53
C GLU A 72 -9.69 -3.32 10.11
N PHE A 73 -10.47 -4.17 9.45
CA PHE A 73 -9.95 -5.43 8.94
C PHE A 73 -8.81 -5.19 7.95
N GLN A 74 -7.63 -5.76 8.22
CA GLN A 74 -6.37 -5.38 7.60
C GLN A 74 -6.15 -5.99 6.22
N THR A 75 -7.17 -5.98 5.36
CA THR A 75 -7.11 -6.50 3.99
C THR A 75 -6.03 -5.81 3.16
N VAL A 76 -5.91 -4.49 3.27
CA VAL A 76 -4.95 -3.68 2.51
C VAL A 76 -3.52 -4.11 2.86
N SER A 77 -3.21 -4.18 4.16
CA SER A 77 -1.92 -4.60 4.69
C SER A 77 -1.59 -6.05 4.31
N TYR A 78 -2.59 -6.93 4.31
CA TYR A 78 -2.41 -8.33 3.93
C TYR A 78 -2.14 -8.52 2.43
N ILE A 79 -2.84 -7.79 1.56
CA ILE A 79 -2.55 -7.77 0.11
C ILE A 79 -1.14 -7.25 -0.14
N ALA A 80 -0.72 -6.19 0.56
CA ALA A 80 0.64 -5.67 0.48
C ALA A 80 1.68 -6.72 0.90
N ALA A 81 1.42 -7.50 1.96
CA ALA A 81 2.29 -8.59 2.38
C ALA A 81 2.40 -9.70 1.32
N LEU A 82 1.29 -10.08 0.68
CA LEU A 82 1.31 -11.05 -0.43
C LEU A 82 2.16 -10.55 -1.61
N LEU A 83 2.09 -9.24 -1.92
CA LEU A 83 2.94 -8.63 -2.93
C LEU A 83 4.41 -8.60 -2.49
N PHE A 84 4.70 -8.29 -1.23
CA PHE A 84 6.05 -8.42 -0.68
C PHE A 84 6.60 -9.84 -0.83
N ALA A 85 5.78 -10.87 -0.61
CA ALA A 85 6.18 -12.25 -0.81
C ALA A 85 6.42 -12.62 -2.28
N ALA A 86 5.66 -12.03 -3.22
CA ALA A 86 5.75 -12.34 -4.64
C ALA A 86 6.95 -11.67 -5.33
N ILE A 87 7.22 -10.40 -5.02
CA ILE A 87 8.21 -9.59 -5.74
C ILE A 87 9.29 -8.98 -4.85
N GLY A 88 9.18 -9.09 -3.53
CA GLY A 88 10.09 -8.48 -2.55
C GLY A 88 9.51 -7.21 -1.92
N GLN A 89 10.08 -6.78 -0.80
CA GLN A 89 9.67 -5.57 -0.08
C GLN A 89 10.29 -4.33 -0.74
N TYR A 90 9.46 -3.47 -1.30
CA TYR A 90 9.84 -2.17 -1.84
C TYR A 90 8.84 -1.08 -1.41
N ASP A 91 9.34 0.13 -1.18
CA ASP A 91 8.53 1.27 -0.68
C ASP A 91 7.36 1.63 -1.60
N TRP A 92 7.55 1.50 -2.91
CA TRP A 92 6.52 1.82 -3.91
C TRP A 92 5.30 0.90 -3.83
N ILE A 93 5.45 -0.33 -3.33
CA ILE A 93 4.35 -1.29 -3.19
C ILE A 93 3.35 -0.76 -2.16
N GLY A 94 3.82 -0.28 -1.01
CA GLY A 94 2.97 0.33 0.01
C GLY A 94 2.17 1.52 -0.56
N ARG A 95 2.84 2.41 -1.30
CA ARG A 95 2.22 3.60 -1.92
C ARG A 95 1.28 3.29 -3.09
N THR A 96 1.42 2.15 -3.75
CA THR A 96 0.55 1.77 -4.86
C THR A 96 -0.82 1.30 -4.34
N ILE A 97 -0.83 0.63 -3.19
CA ILE A 97 -2.02 -0.02 -2.63
C ILE A 97 -2.81 0.92 -1.73
N THR A 98 -2.14 1.87 -1.05
CA THR A 98 -2.76 2.90 -0.20
C THR A 98 -3.12 4.18 -0.95
#